data_AF-A0A831WTE3-F1
#
_entry.id   AF-A0A831WTE3-F1
#
_cell.length_a   1.000
_cell.length_b   1.000
_cell.length_c   1.000
_cell.angle_alpha   90.00
_cell.angle_beta   90.00
_cell.angle_gamma   90.00
#
_symmetry.space_group_name_H-M   'P 1'
#
loop_
_entity.id
_entity.type
_entity.pdbx_description
1 polymer ?
#
loop_
_entity_poly.entity_id
_entity_poly.type
_entity_poly.pdbx_seq_one_letter_code
_entity_poly.pdbx_strand_id
1 'polypeptide(L)'
;MNFEYYSQVLSGKIQNIKRIEELKTKLTQLQKDNSDTTKEEQTIKNEINKIYDIFCQKNPTLFFQYMRGQGKDAEKLKNFWIRNLKNQQKKLEGLKGKIKELIDIIIPKIDKNFISILPKYSFAIQFKFKLAKPYISKDDREFYILDNPVKKEWVFKIPMVSPTTWKGNLRWSIRKIKGLTDEPFVSDDNQLVRLFGNEREGENHQQGCLIFYPTFFYNIGVEVINPHDRKTKAGIRPIFIEAVPENTESIFTLVYVPQFEKDLSKVRTNVKEDLDIIIKAVKAMMFEYGFSAKKSSGYGIIKDELSFCQFVINGISLPEKPKKPRELKRLKSFKELKKFLVREEEFFGFQFFEEKAKLIIKELEKFND
;
A
#
# COMPACT_ATOMS: atom_id res chain seq x y z
N MET A 1 -12.24 -16.84 19.85
CA MET A 1 -12.81 -15.48 20.00
C MET A 1 -13.34 -15.39 21.44
N ASN A 2 -12.77 -14.54 22.30
CA ASN A 2 -13.03 -14.61 23.75
C ASN A 2 -14.35 -13.87 24.10
N PHE A 3 -15.45 -14.60 24.23
CA PHE A 3 -16.80 -14.06 24.45
C PHE A 3 -16.92 -13.21 25.73
N GLU A 4 -16.14 -13.53 26.77
CA GLU A 4 -16.12 -12.77 28.03
C GLU A 4 -15.62 -11.34 27.85
N TYR A 5 -14.58 -11.13 27.05
CA TYR A 5 -14.05 -9.80 26.74
C TYR A 5 -15.12 -8.95 26.05
N TYR A 6 -15.84 -9.54 25.09
CA TYR A 6 -16.89 -8.84 24.36
C TYR A 6 -18.11 -8.53 25.23
N SER A 7 -18.48 -9.46 26.12
CA SER A 7 -19.56 -9.26 27.10
C SER A 7 -19.24 -8.09 28.05
N GLN A 8 -18.01 -8.01 28.57
CA GLN A 8 -17.58 -6.90 29.42
C GLN A 8 -17.54 -5.56 28.68
N VAL A 9 -17.04 -5.51 27.44
CA VAL A 9 -16.99 -4.29 26.63
C VAL A 9 -18.40 -3.81 26.23
N LEU A 10 -19.34 -4.73 26.02
CA LEU A 10 -20.70 -4.43 25.56
C LEU A 10 -21.68 -4.17 26.72
N SER A 11 -21.45 -4.67 27.92
CA SER A 11 -22.38 -4.62 29.06
C SER A 11 -22.97 -3.22 29.32
N GLY A 12 -22.13 -2.18 29.41
CA GLY A 12 -22.55 -0.78 29.57
C GLY A 12 -23.03 -0.08 28.29
N LYS A 13 -22.95 -0.74 27.13
CA LYS A 13 -23.29 -0.18 25.81
C LYS A 13 -24.57 -0.76 25.22
N ILE A 14 -25.09 -1.86 25.79
CA ILE A 14 -26.38 -2.46 25.40
C ILE A 14 -27.52 -1.44 25.50
N GLN A 15 -27.49 -0.56 26.52
CA GLN A 15 -28.50 0.49 26.68
C GLN A 15 -28.53 1.45 25.48
N ASN A 16 -27.37 1.80 24.92
CA ASN A 16 -27.29 2.64 23.73
C ASN A 16 -27.88 1.94 22.49
N ILE A 17 -27.73 0.62 22.39
CA ILE A 17 -28.34 -0.16 21.30
C ILE A 17 -29.85 -0.22 21.45
N LYS A 18 -30.37 -0.44 22.67
CA LYS A 18 -31.81 -0.36 22.95
C LYS A 18 -32.37 1.03 22.63
N ARG A 19 -31.66 2.08 23.03
CA ARG A 19 -32.02 3.48 22.74
C ARG A 19 -32.10 3.77 21.24
N ILE A 20 -31.17 3.25 20.43
CA ILE A 20 -31.25 3.40 18.97
C ILE A 20 -32.54 2.78 18.42
N GLU A 21 -32.94 1.60 18.90
CA GLU A 21 -34.17 0.95 18.45
C GLU A 21 -35.41 1.77 18.83
N GLU A 22 -35.48 2.27 20.07
CA GLU A 22 -36.57 3.16 20.51
C GLU A 22 -36.68 4.42 19.63
N LEU A 23 -35.55 5.06 19.34
CA LEU A 23 -35.48 6.26 18.50
C LEU A 23 -35.88 5.96 17.05
N LYS A 24 -35.50 4.79 16.50
CA LYS A 24 -35.91 4.36 15.16
C LYS A 24 -37.41 4.10 15.08
N THR A 25 -38.01 3.49 16.10
CA THR A 25 -39.47 3.27 16.17
C THR A 25 -40.21 4.60 16.20
N LYS A 26 -39.78 5.54 17.05
CA LYS A 26 -40.35 6.90 17.10
C LYS A 26 -40.24 7.64 15.77
N LEU A 27 -39.09 7.55 15.11
CA LEU A 27 -38.89 8.16 13.79
C LEU A 27 -39.84 7.58 12.74
N THR A 28 -40.08 6.26 12.78
CA THR A 28 -40.99 5.59 11.84
C THR A 28 -42.45 5.96 12.08
N GLN A 29 -42.84 6.21 13.34
CA GLN A 29 -44.17 6.70 13.68
C GLN A 29 -44.38 8.14 13.19
N LEU A 30 -43.45 9.05 13.50
CA LEU A 30 -43.52 10.45 13.05
C LEU A 30 -43.63 10.58 11.52
N GLN A 31 -42.90 9.74 10.78
CA GLN A 31 -42.95 9.73 9.31
C GLN A 31 -44.29 9.26 8.73
N LYS A 32 -45.08 8.49 9.48
CA LYS A 32 -46.42 8.04 9.06
C LYS A 32 -47.50 9.07 9.35
N ASP A 33 -47.28 9.91 10.36
CA ASP A 33 -48.30 10.85 10.85
C ASP A 33 -48.42 12.13 9.99
N ASN A 34 -47.63 12.28 8.91
CA ASN A 34 -47.73 13.34 7.88
C ASN A 34 -47.83 14.79 8.42
N SER A 35 -47.38 15.02 9.65
CA SER A 35 -47.34 16.33 10.30
C SER A 35 -46.00 17.03 10.03
N ASP A 36 -45.98 18.37 10.07
CA ASP A 36 -44.77 19.20 9.86
C ASP A 36 -43.78 19.06 11.03
N THR A 37 -43.20 17.87 11.18
CA THR A 37 -42.35 17.41 12.30
C THR A 37 -40.87 17.40 11.94
N THR A 38 -40.49 18.17 10.91
CA THR A 38 -39.16 18.20 10.31
C THR A 38 -38.04 18.48 11.34
N LYS A 39 -38.30 19.33 12.35
CA LYS A 39 -37.36 19.62 13.44
C LYS A 39 -37.18 18.45 14.42
N GLU A 40 -38.26 17.74 14.72
CA GLU A 40 -38.27 16.65 15.69
C GLU A 40 -37.59 15.41 15.09
N GLU A 41 -37.86 15.10 13.82
CA GLU A 41 -37.12 14.10 13.06
C GLU A 41 -35.61 14.36 13.06
N GLN A 42 -35.21 15.62 12.81
CA GLN A 42 -33.81 16.00 12.75
C GLN A 42 -33.13 15.83 14.11
N THR A 43 -33.85 16.11 15.20
CA THR A 43 -33.37 15.92 16.57
C THR A 43 -33.12 14.44 16.86
N ILE A 44 -34.05 13.56 16.49
CA ILE A 44 -33.90 12.11 16.64
C ILE A 44 -32.73 11.57 15.80
N LYS A 45 -32.63 11.99 14.53
CA LYS A 45 -31.51 11.61 13.64
C LYS A 45 -30.16 12.03 14.24
N ASN A 46 -30.08 13.22 14.83
CA ASN A 46 -28.86 13.71 15.50
C ASN A 46 -28.51 12.88 16.74
N GLU A 47 -29.49 12.46 17.55
CA GLU A 47 -29.24 11.59 18.72
C GLU A 47 -28.71 10.22 18.30
N ILE A 48 -29.30 9.60 17.26
CA ILE A 48 -28.79 8.34 16.69
C ILE A 48 -27.35 8.50 16.19
N ASN A 49 -27.06 9.58 15.46
CA ASN A 49 -25.72 9.87 14.96
C ASN A 49 -24.68 10.03 16.08
N LYS A 50 -25.04 10.66 17.21
CA LYS A 50 -24.17 10.75 18.39
C LYS A 50 -23.82 9.37 18.95
N ILE A 51 -24.80 8.47 19.03
CA ILE A 51 -24.58 7.10 19.50
C ILE A 51 -23.69 6.33 18.52
N TYR A 52 -23.93 6.45 17.21
CA TYR A 52 -23.08 5.83 16.20
C TYR A 52 -21.64 6.36 16.24
N ASP A 53 -21.43 7.66 16.49
CA ASP A 53 -20.08 8.21 16.64
C ASP A 53 -19.34 7.57 17.81
N ILE A 54 -20.01 7.42 18.96
CA ILE A 54 -19.47 6.71 20.13
C ILE A 54 -19.07 5.26 19.78
N PHE A 55 -19.88 4.56 18.98
CA PHE A 55 -19.55 3.20 18.53
C PHE A 55 -18.33 3.19 17.60
N CYS A 56 -18.27 4.14 16.64
CA CYS A 56 -17.17 4.28 15.68
C CYS A 56 -15.84 4.64 16.35
N GLN A 57 -15.87 5.40 17.44
CA GLN A 57 -14.65 5.76 18.19
C GLN A 57 -14.09 4.60 19.02
N LYS A 58 -14.93 3.67 19.47
CA LYS A 58 -14.52 2.53 20.29
C LYS A 58 -14.10 1.32 19.46
N ASN A 59 -15.07 0.64 18.85
CA ASN A 59 -14.82 -0.56 18.05
C ASN A 59 -16.00 -0.78 17.07
N PRO A 60 -16.01 -0.09 15.92
CA PRO A 60 -17.14 -0.12 14.99
C PRO A 60 -17.48 -1.54 14.53
N THR A 61 -16.45 -2.36 14.29
CA THR A 61 -16.58 -3.75 13.88
C THR A 61 -17.36 -4.58 14.90
N LEU A 62 -17.02 -4.46 16.19
CA LEU A 62 -17.72 -5.20 17.24
C LEU A 62 -19.21 -4.84 17.29
N PHE A 63 -19.53 -3.54 17.30
CA PHE A 63 -20.93 -3.10 17.35
C PHE A 63 -21.71 -3.52 16.10
N PHE A 64 -21.07 -3.44 14.92
CA PHE A 64 -21.66 -3.92 13.67
C PHE A 64 -22.00 -5.42 13.74
N GLN A 65 -21.05 -6.26 14.15
CA GLN A 65 -21.27 -7.71 14.23
C GLN A 65 -22.31 -8.08 15.30
N TYR A 66 -22.31 -7.39 16.44
CA TYR A 66 -23.32 -7.60 17.48
C TYR A 66 -24.73 -7.25 16.98
N MET A 67 -24.90 -6.08 16.35
CA MET A 67 -26.20 -5.67 15.80
C MET A 67 -26.68 -6.66 14.72
N ARG A 68 -25.78 -7.07 13.83
CA ARG A 68 -26.06 -8.06 12.78
C ARG A 68 -26.48 -9.41 13.35
N GLY A 69 -25.78 -9.91 14.37
CA GLY A 69 -26.09 -11.18 15.04
C GLY A 69 -27.42 -11.16 15.79
N GLN A 70 -27.91 -9.99 16.19
CA GLN A 70 -29.21 -9.79 16.83
C GLN A 70 -30.35 -9.54 15.82
N GLY A 71 -30.09 -9.63 14.51
CA GLY A 71 -31.06 -9.33 13.46
C GLY A 71 -31.45 -7.85 13.36
N LYS A 72 -30.67 -6.96 13.97
CA LYS A 72 -30.91 -5.50 13.97
C LYS A 72 -30.30 -4.85 12.73
N ASP A 73 -30.81 -3.68 12.37
CA ASP A 73 -30.31 -2.89 11.24
C ASP A 73 -28.92 -2.27 11.55
N ALA A 74 -27.90 -3.07 11.26
CA ALA A 74 -26.47 -2.74 11.34
C ALA A 74 -25.97 -1.97 10.09
N GLU A 75 -26.74 -1.96 9.01
CA GLU A 75 -26.36 -1.35 7.73
C GLU A 75 -26.28 0.18 7.86
N LYS A 76 -27.18 0.79 8.66
CA LYS A 76 -27.09 2.22 9.00
C LYS A 76 -25.81 2.58 9.74
N LEU A 77 -25.34 1.74 10.66
CA LEU A 77 -24.06 1.95 11.35
C LEU A 77 -22.89 1.85 10.36
N LYS A 78 -22.90 0.84 9.47
CA LYS A 78 -21.88 0.70 8.43
C LYS A 78 -21.83 1.92 7.51
N ASN A 79 -22.98 2.39 7.03
CA ASN A 79 -23.06 3.59 6.17
C ASN A 79 -22.63 4.86 6.91
N PHE A 80 -22.97 4.99 8.20
CA PHE A 80 -22.49 6.09 9.04
C PHE A 80 -20.96 6.04 9.19
N TRP A 81 -20.39 4.86 9.44
CA TRP A 81 -18.95 4.65 9.53
C TRP A 81 -18.24 5.00 8.20
N ILE A 82 -18.78 4.56 7.06
CA ILE A 82 -18.25 4.89 5.73
C ILE A 82 -18.23 6.40 5.49
N ARG A 83 -19.32 7.11 5.80
CA ARG A 83 -19.39 8.57 5.64
C ARG A 83 -18.36 9.30 6.52
N ASN A 84 -18.08 8.75 7.69
CA ASN A 84 -17.16 9.32 8.68
C ASN A 84 -15.71 8.82 8.57
N LEU A 85 -15.37 7.99 7.56
CA LEU A 85 -13.98 7.60 7.29
C LEU A 85 -13.06 8.81 7.07
N LYS A 86 -13.57 9.89 6.46
CA LYS A 86 -12.82 11.16 6.33
C LYS A 86 -12.43 11.75 7.68
N ASN A 87 -13.24 11.60 8.72
CA ASN A 87 -12.90 12.05 10.07
C ASN A 87 -11.84 11.14 10.72
N GLN A 88 -11.86 9.84 10.42
CA GLN A 88 -10.80 8.92 10.83
C GLN A 88 -9.47 9.25 10.14
N GLN A 89 -9.50 9.63 8.86
CA GLN A 89 -8.32 10.12 8.14
C GLN A 89 -7.71 11.36 8.82
N LYS A 90 -8.52 12.37 9.18
CA LYS A 90 -8.03 13.56 9.91
C LYS A 90 -7.31 13.21 11.22
N LYS A 91 -7.79 12.20 11.94
CA LYS A 91 -7.13 11.71 13.15
C LYS A 91 -5.77 11.05 12.84
N LEU A 92 -5.71 10.24 11.77
CA LEU A 92 -4.46 9.65 11.28
C LEU A 92 -3.48 10.73 10.81
N GLU A 93 -3.95 11.80 10.16
CA GLU A 93 -3.14 12.95 9.77
C GLU A 93 -2.47 13.62 10.98
N GLY A 94 -3.19 13.77 12.11
CA GLY A 94 -2.62 14.29 13.36
C GLY A 94 -1.53 13.41 13.97
N LEU A 95 -1.52 12.11 13.66
CA LEU A 95 -0.50 11.14 14.11
C LEU A 95 0.56 10.84 13.04
N LYS A 96 0.42 11.43 11.84
CA LYS A 96 1.26 11.12 10.68
C LYS A 96 2.74 11.32 10.96
N GLY A 97 3.11 12.37 11.68
CA GLY A 97 4.51 12.63 12.06
C GLY A 97 5.12 11.49 12.88
N LYS A 98 4.47 11.10 13.99
CA LYS A 98 4.94 10.02 14.87
C LYS A 98 4.98 8.67 14.16
N ILE A 99 3.95 8.36 13.37
CA ILE A 99 3.90 7.10 12.60
C ILE A 99 4.99 7.11 11.52
N LYS A 100 5.27 8.27 10.91
CA LYS A 100 6.36 8.41 9.95
C LYS A 100 7.73 8.17 10.58
N GLU A 101 7.99 8.71 11.75
CA GLU A 101 9.24 8.42 12.50
C GLU A 101 9.42 6.92 12.75
N LEU A 102 8.34 6.23 13.15
CA LEU A 102 8.39 4.77 13.33
C LEU A 102 8.62 4.02 12.02
N ILE A 103 7.97 4.44 10.93
CA ILE A 103 8.18 3.83 9.62
C ILE A 103 9.60 4.07 9.11
N ASP A 104 10.18 5.24 9.35
CA ASP A 104 11.56 5.57 8.98
C ASP A 104 12.59 4.71 9.75
N ILE A 105 12.19 4.07 10.87
CA ILE A 105 12.99 3.05 11.57
C ILE A 105 12.85 1.67 10.90
N ILE A 106 11.64 1.34 10.43
CA ILE A 106 11.33 0.03 9.81
C ILE A 106 11.89 -0.06 8.38
N ILE A 107 11.77 1.03 7.62
CA ILE A 107 12.25 1.13 6.25
C ILE A 107 13.69 1.65 6.30
N PRO A 108 14.69 0.87 5.84
CA PRO A 108 16.07 1.29 5.92
C PRO A 108 16.30 2.48 5.00
N LYS A 109 17.12 3.41 5.49
CA LYS A 109 17.72 4.44 4.65
C LYS A 109 18.82 3.80 3.81
N ILE A 110 18.62 3.71 2.50
CA ILE A 110 19.50 2.94 1.63
C ILE A 110 20.70 3.80 1.15
N ASP A 111 21.65 4.10 2.02
CA ASP A 111 22.85 4.88 1.66
C ASP A 111 24.12 4.05 1.43
N LYS A 112 25.26 4.73 1.24
CA LYS A 112 26.56 4.08 1.03
C LYS A 112 26.98 3.24 2.24
N ASN A 113 26.63 3.66 3.47
CA ASN A 113 26.98 2.93 4.69
C ASN A 113 26.11 1.68 4.84
N PHE A 114 24.83 1.78 4.49
CA PHE A 114 23.92 0.64 4.45
C PHE A 114 24.40 -0.44 3.46
N ILE A 115 24.81 -0.05 2.25
CA ILE A 115 25.23 -1.04 1.25
C ILE A 115 26.64 -1.60 1.51
N SER A 116 27.52 -0.84 2.18
CA SER A 116 28.92 -1.28 2.42
C SER A 116 29.04 -2.47 3.37
N ILE A 117 28.04 -2.70 4.22
CA ILE A 117 28.01 -3.87 5.13
C ILE A 117 27.50 -5.15 4.45
N LEU A 118 26.90 -5.04 3.26
CA LEU A 118 26.38 -6.19 2.50
C LEU A 118 27.48 -6.78 1.60
N PRO A 119 27.35 -8.05 1.14
CA PRO A 119 28.29 -8.63 0.19
C PRO A 119 28.55 -7.78 -1.06
N LYS A 120 29.73 -7.91 -1.67
CA LYS A 120 30.07 -7.22 -2.92
C LYS A 120 28.99 -7.48 -3.98
N TYR A 121 28.66 -6.45 -4.77
CA TYR A 121 27.60 -6.45 -5.78
C TYR A 121 26.16 -6.51 -5.23
N SER A 122 25.97 -6.49 -3.91
CA SER A 122 24.66 -6.18 -3.34
C SER A 122 24.23 -4.79 -3.78
N PHE A 123 22.96 -4.64 -4.12
CA PHE A 123 22.42 -3.35 -4.51
C PHE A 123 21.03 -3.15 -3.94
N ALA A 124 20.60 -1.90 -3.93
CA ALA A 124 19.31 -1.57 -3.40
C ALA A 124 18.71 -0.36 -4.14
N ILE A 125 17.40 -0.46 -4.36
CA ILE A 125 16.60 0.57 -5.02
C ILE A 125 15.52 1.05 -4.07
N GLN A 126 15.35 2.37 -4.00
CA GLN A 126 14.32 3.01 -3.21
C GLN A 126 13.77 4.20 -3.97
N PHE A 127 12.46 4.34 -4.01
CA PHE A 127 11.84 5.53 -4.58
C PHE A 127 10.50 5.85 -3.93
N LYS A 128 10.18 7.14 -3.92
CA LYS A 128 8.88 7.64 -3.52
C LYS A 128 8.00 7.75 -4.75
N PHE A 129 6.85 7.09 -4.72
CA PHE A 129 5.88 7.07 -5.80
C PHE A 129 4.53 7.60 -5.33
N LYS A 130 3.67 7.93 -6.30
CA LYS A 130 2.29 8.36 -6.09
C LYS A 130 1.34 7.48 -6.87
N LEU A 131 0.25 7.03 -6.23
CA LEU A 131 -0.77 6.22 -6.89
C LEU A 131 -1.47 7.00 -8.01
N ALA A 132 -1.54 6.41 -9.21
CA ALA A 132 -2.38 6.89 -10.30
C ALA A 132 -3.81 6.35 -10.20
N LYS A 133 -3.96 5.09 -9.79
CA LYS A 133 -5.25 4.47 -9.46
C LYS A 133 -5.27 3.99 -8.00
N PRO A 134 -6.45 3.79 -7.38
CA PRO A 134 -6.52 3.32 -6.01
C PRO A 134 -5.79 1.98 -5.84
N TYR A 135 -5.28 1.73 -4.64
CA TYR A 135 -4.74 0.43 -4.26
C TYR A 135 -5.74 -0.29 -3.38
N ILE A 136 -6.20 -1.44 -3.84
CA ILE A 136 -7.00 -2.41 -3.10
C ILE A 136 -6.18 -3.67 -2.80
N SER A 137 -6.46 -4.27 -1.65
CA SER A 137 -5.95 -5.58 -1.28
C SER A 137 -6.97 -6.26 -0.39
N LYS A 138 -6.73 -7.51 -0.03
CA LYS A 138 -7.56 -8.25 0.92
C LYS A 138 -6.81 -8.36 2.24
N ASP A 139 -7.38 -7.81 3.31
CA ASP A 139 -6.96 -8.11 4.68
C ASP A 139 -7.44 -9.52 5.07
N ASP A 140 -6.76 -10.15 6.02
CA ASP A 140 -7.04 -11.50 6.49
C ASP A 140 -8.11 -11.51 7.61
N ARG A 141 -8.73 -10.35 7.89
CA ARG A 141 -9.77 -10.20 8.91
C ARG A 141 -11.14 -10.59 8.39
N GLU A 142 -11.64 -11.72 8.85
CA GLU A 142 -12.99 -12.21 8.53
C GLU A 142 -14.11 -11.35 9.12
N PHE A 143 -13.98 -10.98 10.39
CA PHE A 143 -15.00 -10.21 11.11
C PHE A 143 -14.66 -8.73 11.06
N TYR A 144 -14.85 -8.09 9.91
CA TYR A 144 -14.69 -6.64 9.74
C TYR A 144 -16.02 -5.94 9.40
N ILE A 145 -16.09 -4.61 9.57
CA ILE A 145 -17.30 -3.83 9.28
C ILE A 145 -17.59 -3.74 7.77
N LEU A 146 -16.55 -3.84 6.94
CA LEU A 146 -16.65 -4.01 5.49
C LEU A 146 -16.25 -5.43 5.10
N ASP A 147 -16.87 -5.96 4.04
CA ASP A 147 -16.54 -7.30 3.52
C ASP A 147 -15.17 -7.34 2.80
N ASN A 148 -14.73 -6.19 2.27
CA ASN A 148 -13.46 -6.08 1.53
C ASN A 148 -12.53 -5.04 2.17
N PRO A 149 -11.93 -5.36 3.33
CA PRO A 149 -10.92 -4.50 3.96
C PRO A 149 -9.60 -4.49 3.19
N VAL A 150 -8.94 -3.33 3.16
CA VAL A 150 -7.55 -3.22 2.68
C VAL A 150 -6.63 -3.78 3.76
N LYS A 151 -5.58 -4.50 3.34
CA LYS A 151 -4.58 -5.07 4.24
C LYS A 151 -3.91 -3.97 5.06
N LYS A 152 -3.91 -4.14 6.38
CA LYS A 152 -3.29 -3.21 7.33
C LYS A 152 -2.20 -3.87 8.16
N GLU A 153 -1.23 -3.06 8.58
CA GLU A 153 -0.30 -3.41 9.64
C GLU A 153 -1.08 -3.68 10.95
N TRP A 154 -0.66 -4.68 11.72
CA TRP A 154 -1.47 -5.24 12.80
C TRP A 154 -1.47 -4.39 14.07
N VAL A 155 -0.42 -3.60 14.33
CA VAL A 155 -0.32 -2.71 15.49
C VAL A 155 -1.01 -1.37 15.22
N PHE A 156 -0.55 -0.65 14.20
CA PHE A 156 -0.96 0.73 13.91
C PHE A 156 -2.22 0.83 13.07
N LYS A 157 -2.65 -0.29 12.47
CA LYS A 157 -3.86 -0.37 11.64
C LYS A 157 -3.82 0.55 10.40
N ILE A 158 -2.62 0.85 9.92
CA ILE A 158 -2.38 1.62 8.69
C ILE A 158 -2.31 0.68 7.48
N PRO A 159 -2.82 1.07 6.29
CA PRO A 159 -2.76 0.22 5.12
C PRO A 159 -1.33 -0.06 4.69
N MET A 160 -1.10 -1.24 4.14
CA MET A 160 0.22 -1.62 3.64
C MET A 160 0.17 -2.50 2.40
N VAL A 161 1.28 -2.48 1.65
CA VAL A 161 1.69 -3.57 0.78
C VAL A 161 2.71 -4.39 1.57
N SER A 162 2.43 -5.69 1.79
CA SER A 162 3.37 -6.55 2.50
C SER A 162 4.57 -6.92 1.62
N PRO A 163 5.72 -7.28 2.21
CA PRO A 163 6.85 -7.85 1.47
C PRO A 163 6.46 -9.02 0.58
N THR A 164 5.56 -9.88 1.06
CA THR A 164 5.04 -11.03 0.30
C THR A 164 4.22 -10.63 -0.92
N THR A 165 3.42 -9.56 -0.83
CA THR A 165 2.68 -9.02 -1.97
C THR A 165 3.62 -8.41 -3.00
N TRP A 166 4.65 -7.68 -2.58
CA TRP A 166 5.68 -7.19 -3.50
C TRP A 166 6.43 -8.33 -4.20
N LYS A 167 6.86 -9.34 -3.44
CA LYS A 167 7.52 -10.54 -3.95
C LYS A 167 6.66 -11.24 -5.00
N GLY A 168 5.38 -11.47 -4.70
CA GLY A 168 4.45 -12.12 -5.62
C GLY A 168 4.22 -11.33 -6.90
N ASN A 169 4.03 -10.01 -6.80
CA ASN A 169 3.83 -9.16 -7.98
C ASN A 169 5.08 -9.06 -8.85
N LEU A 170 6.27 -8.92 -8.26
CA LEU A 170 7.51 -8.87 -9.05
C LEU A 170 7.80 -10.23 -9.71
N ARG A 171 7.62 -11.34 -9.00
CA ARG A 171 7.75 -12.70 -9.56
C ARG A 171 6.82 -12.90 -10.74
N TRP A 172 5.56 -12.49 -10.60
CA TRP A 172 4.58 -12.55 -11.68
C TRP A 172 4.96 -11.66 -12.87
N SER A 173 5.47 -10.45 -12.62
CA SER A 173 5.91 -9.51 -13.66
C SER A 173 7.10 -10.05 -14.45
N ILE A 174 8.09 -10.65 -13.77
CA ILE A 174 9.22 -11.32 -14.42
C ILE A 174 8.74 -12.49 -15.28
N ARG A 175 7.82 -13.32 -14.77
CA ARG A 175 7.23 -14.42 -15.56
C ARG A 175 6.56 -13.92 -16.83
N LYS A 176 5.79 -12.83 -16.75
CA LYS A 176 5.15 -12.21 -17.92
C LYS A 176 6.16 -11.68 -18.94
N ILE A 177 7.20 -10.99 -18.48
CA ILE A 177 8.29 -10.51 -19.35
C ILE A 177 9.02 -11.68 -20.04
N LYS A 178 9.21 -12.79 -19.32
CA LYS A 178 9.82 -14.01 -19.86
C LYS A 178 8.89 -14.87 -20.71
N GLY A 179 7.61 -14.50 -20.86
CA GLY A 179 6.63 -15.31 -21.60
C GLY A 179 6.27 -16.65 -20.94
N LEU A 180 6.51 -16.79 -19.63
CA LEU A 180 6.20 -18.02 -18.88
C LEU A 180 4.70 -18.03 -18.54
N THR A 181 3.88 -18.60 -19.42
CA THR A 181 2.43 -18.38 -19.35
C THR A 181 1.62 -19.37 -18.54
N ASP A 182 2.04 -20.62 -18.29
CA ASP A 182 1.28 -21.57 -17.45
C ASP A 182 2.19 -22.63 -16.77
N GLU A 183 1.58 -23.54 -15.99
CA GLU A 183 2.18 -24.51 -15.06
C GLU A 183 3.40 -25.31 -15.55
N PRO A 184 4.30 -25.72 -14.62
CA PRO A 184 4.11 -25.67 -13.17
C PRO A 184 4.50 -24.32 -12.50
N PHE A 185 3.91 -24.10 -11.31
CA PHE A 185 4.26 -23.01 -10.39
C PHE A 185 5.70 -23.14 -9.86
N VAL A 186 6.25 -24.37 -9.93
CA VAL A 186 7.67 -24.68 -9.81
C VAL A 186 8.36 -24.11 -11.04
N SER A 187 9.21 -23.12 -10.81
CA SER A 187 9.92 -22.45 -11.88
C SER A 187 11.23 -23.19 -12.11
N ASP A 188 11.34 -23.94 -13.20
CA ASP A 188 12.64 -24.49 -13.66
C ASP A 188 13.59 -23.38 -14.16
N ASP A 189 13.09 -22.14 -14.25
CA ASP A 189 13.92 -20.97 -14.52
C ASP A 189 14.85 -20.68 -13.33
N ASN A 190 16.13 -21.03 -13.51
CA ASN A 190 17.20 -20.83 -12.53
C ASN A 190 17.30 -19.39 -12.02
N GLN A 191 17.01 -18.39 -12.85
CA GLN A 191 17.04 -16.98 -12.44
C GLN A 191 15.87 -16.66 -11.50
N LEU A 192 14.66 -17.17 -11.76
CA LEU A 192 13.53 -17.01 -10.84
C LEU A 192 13.78 -17.72 -9.49
N VAL A 193 14.38 -18.91 -9.51
CA VAL A 193 14.77 -19.61 -8.27
C VAL A 193 15.83 -18.82 -7.52
N ARG A 194 16.85 -18.30 -8.20
CA ARG A 194 17.88 -17.44 -7.60
C ARG A 194 17.29 -16.17 -6.97
N LEU A 195 16.37 -15.50 -7.66
CA LEU A 195 15.77 -14.25 -7.19
C LEU A 195 14.78 -14.45 -6.03
N PHE A 196 13.93 -15.46 -6.11
CA PHE A 196 12.79 -15.63 -5.20
C PHE A 196 12.90 -16.82 -4.24
N GLY A 197 13.84 -17.73 -4.46
CA GLY A 197 13.96 -19.00 -3.76
C GLY A 197 12.95 -20.04 -4.25
N ASN A 198 13.11 -21.27 -3.77
CA ASN A 198 12.19 -22.37 -3.99
C ASN A 198 11.37 -22.69 -2.73
N GLU A 199 10.40 -23.60 -2.89
CA GLU A 199 9.59 -24.11 -1.78
C GLU A 199 10.45 -24.93 -0.80
N ARG A 200 10.01 -25.03 0.44
CA ARG A 200 10.76 -25.69 1.53
C ARG A 200 10.64 -27.21 1.52
N GLU A 201 10.28 -27.81 0.39
CA GLU A 201 10.10 -29.25 0.27
C GLU A 201 11.44 -29.91 -0.14
N GLY A 202 12.02 -30.70 0.77
CA GLY A 202 13.26 -31.46 0.55
C GLY A 202 14.55 -30.78 1.05
N GLU A 203 15.68 -31.46 0.85
CA GLU A 203 17.01 -31.03 1.32
C GLU A 203 17.61 -29.85 0.52
N ASN A 204 17.08 -29.56 -0.67
CA ASN A 204 17.58 -28.53 -1.59
C ASN A 204 16.86 -27.18 -1.42
N HIS A 205 16.65 -26.71 -0.18
CA HIS A 205 16.06 -25.40 0.05
C HIS A 205 17.02 -24.26 -0.28
N GLN A 206 16.59 -23.33 -1.14
CA GLN A 206 17.34 -22.15 -1.55
C GLN A 206 16.55 -20.88 -1.23
N GLN A 207 17.15 -20.01 -0.42
CA GLN A 207 16.61 -18.67 -0.19
C GLN A 207 16.90 -17.76 -1.39
N GLY A 208 15.89 -16.95 -1.77
CA GLY A 208 16.04 -15.97 -2.84
C GLY A 208 16.95 -14.80 -2.48
N CYS A 209 17.51 -14.16 -3.49
CA CYS A 209 18.39 -12.99 -3.38
C CYS A 209 17.65 -11.66 -3.12
N LEU A 210 16.32 -11.63 -3.29
CA LEU A 210 15.52 -10.41 -3.15
C LEU A 210 14.89 -10.27 -1.77
N ILE A 211 15.14 -9.12 -1.14
CA ILE A 211 14.57 -8.72 0.15
C ILE A 211 13.65 -7.52 -0.09
N PHE A 212 12.36 -7.71 0.18
CA PHE A 212 11.34 -6.68 0.04
C PHE A 212 11.00 -6.07 1.39
N TYR A 213 10.84 -4.75 1.43
CA TYR A 213 10.35 -4.06 2.62
C TYR A 213 8.86 -3.70 2.46
N PRO A 214 8.11 -3.61 3.58
CA PRO A 214 6.72 -3.18 3.54
C PRO A 214 6.62 -1.74 3.04
N THR A 215 5.52 -1.46 2.35
CA THR A 215 5.13 -0.10 1.93
C THR A 215 3.90 0.30 2.72
N PHE A 216 3.90 1.46 3.36
CA PHE A 216 2.80 1.92 4.21
C PHE A 216 2.10 3.14 3.63
N PHE A 217 0.79 3.27 3.87
CA PHE A 217 0.00 4.42 3.44
C PHE A 217 -0.66 5.11 4.63
N TYR A 218 -0.86 6.42 4.52
CA TYR A 218 -1.49 7.23 5.57
C TYR A 218 -2.95 7.60 5.27
N ASN A 219 -3.47 7.13 4.14
CA ASN A 219 -4.80 7.48 3.63
C ASN A 219 -5.60 6.20 3.34
N ILE A 220 -6.85 6.17 3.83
CA ILE A 220 -7.82 5.09 3.61
C ILE A 220 -9.10 5.68 3.05
N GLY A 221 -9.50 5.28 1.86
CA GLY A 221 -10.79 5.58 1.26
C GLY A 221 -11.69 4.34 1.15
N VAL A 222 -12.83 4.54 0.49
CA VAL A 222 -13.75 3.47 0.11
C VAL A 222 -14.10 3.63 -1.36
N GLU A 223 -13.81 2.59 -2.13
CA GLU A 223 -14.23 2.41 -3.51
C GLU A 223 -15.60 1.73 -3.53
N VAL A 224 -16.45 2.12 -4.47
CA VAL A 224 -17.78 1.53 -4.64
C VAL A 224 -17.85 0.91 -6.03
N ILE A 225 -18.00 -0.41 -6.07
CA ILE A 225 -18.29 -1.12 -7.31
C ILE A 225 -19.77 -1.49 -7.30
N ASN A 226 -20.52 -1.01 -8.28
CA ASN A 226 -21.94 -1.37 -8.43
C ASN A 226 -22.10 -2.31 -9.63
N PRO A 227 -22.17 -3.64 -9.44
CA PRO A 227 -22.47 -4.55 -10.53
C PRO A 227 -23.84 -4.22 -11.13
N HIS A 228 -23.89 -4.16 -12.46
CA HIS A 228 -25.11 -3.91 -13.20
C HIS A 228 -25.67 -5.23 -13.76
N ASP A 229 -26.99 -5.38 -13.68
CA ASP A 229 -27.71 -6.42 -14.40
C ASP A 229 -27.55 -6.18 -15.91
N ARG A 230 -27.16 -7.22 -16.65
CA ARG A 230 -26.87 -7.10 -18.09
C ARG A 230 -28.11 -6.82 -18.94
N LYS A 231 -29.29 -7.27 -18.49
CA LYS A 231 -30.57 -7.09 -19.21
C LYS A 231 -31.20 -5.74 -18.90
N THR A 232 -31.29 -5.39 -17.62
CA THR A 232 -32.00 -4.17 -17.19
C THR A 232 -31.09 -2.94 -17.10
N LYS A 233 -29.76 -3.14 -17.14
CA LYS A 233 -28.73 -2.12 -16.86
C LYS A 233 -28.84 -1.49 -15.47
N ALA A 234 -29.76 -1.95 -14.61
CA ALA A 234 -29.92 -1.46 -13.26
C ALA A 234 -28.78 -1.96 -12.36
N GLY A 235 -28.34 -1.11 -11.44
CA GLY A 235 -27.39 -1.53 -10.40
C GLY A 235 -28.06 -2.46 -9.40
N ILE A 236 -27.39 -3.56 -9.05
CA ILE A 236 -27.97 -4.60 -8.18
C ILE A 236 -27.70 -4.26 -6.71
N ARG A 237 -26.42 -4.30 -6.32
CA ARG A 237 -26.00 -4.07 -4.93
C ARG A 237 -24.59 -3.48 -4.92
N PRO A 238 -24.43 -2.23 -4.45
CA PRO A 238 -23.11 -1.63 -4.29
C PRO A 238 -22.21 -2.47 -3.37
N ILE A 239 -21.00 -2.72 -3.83
CA ILE A 239 -19.94 -3.41 -3.11
C ILE A 239 -18.94 -2.33 -2.65
N PHE A 240 -18.86 -2.15 -1.34
CA PHE A 240 -17.89 -1.25 -0.73
C PHE A 240 -16.56 -1.97 -0.52
N ILE A 241 -15.50 -1.40 -1.05
CA ILE A 241 -14.13 -1.91 -0.96
C ILE A 241 -13.29 -0.85 -0.30
N GLU A 242 -12.68 -1.19 0.84
CA GLU A 242 -11.71 -0.30 1.45
C GLU A 242 -10.45 -0.25 0.58
N ALA A 243 -9.95 0.95 0.33
CA ALA A 243 -8.86 1.18 -0.61
C ALA A 243 -7.91 2.26 -0.09
N VAL A 244 -6.69 2.29 -0.60
CA VAL A 244 -5.84 3.47 -0.53
C VAL A 244 -6.18 4.34 -1.74
N PRO A 245 -6.58 5.60 -1.56
CA PRO A 245 -7.06 6.44 -2.64
C PRO A 245 -5.94 6.83 -3.62
N GLU A 246 -6.34 7.23 -4.83
CA GLU A 246 -5.45 7.88 -5.79
C GLU A 246 -4.71 9.06 -5.18
N ASN A 247 -3.59 9.44 -5.78
CA ASN A 247 -2.74 10.54 -5.31
C ASN A 247 -2.12 10.31 -3.92
N THR A 248 -2.26 9.13 -3.33
CA THR A 248 -1.54 8.79 -2.11
C THR A 248 -0.08 8.47 -2.44
N GLU A 249 0.83 9.03 -1.65
CA GLU A 249 2.27 8.81 -1.78
C GLU A 249 2.77 7.71 -0.85
N SER A 250 3.77 6.96 -1.29
CA SER A 250 4.47 6.01 -0.45
C SER A 250 5.86 5.66 -1.01
N ILE A 251 6.60 4.80 -0.32
CA ILE A 251 7.97 4.42 -0.65
C ILE A 251 8.02 2.93 -1.00
N PHE A 252 8.63 2.62 -2.14
CA PHE A 252 9.04 1.27 -2.51
C PHE A 252 10.52 1.08 -2.16
N THR A 253 10.86 -0.07 -1.58
CA THR A 253 12.24 -0.42 -1.15
C THR A 253 12.51 -1.89 -1.46
N LEU A 254 13.55 -2.15 -2.25
CA LEU A 254 14.02 -3.48 -2.63
C LEU A 254 15.53 -3.57 -2.45
N VAL A 255 15.99 -4.64 -1.82
CA VAL A 255 17.41 -4.97 -1.67
C VAL A 255 17.69 -6.29 -2.38
N TYR A 256 18.77 -6.34 -3.15
CA TYR A 256 19.33 -7.53 -3.76
C TYR A 256 20.64 -7.87 -3.06
N VAL A 257 20.76 -9.11 -2.60
CA VAL A 257 21.98 -9.69 -2.05
C VAL A 257 22.35 -10.90 -2.91
N PRO A 258 23.50 -10.87 -3.62
CA PRO A 258 23.88 -11.97 -4.48
C PRO A 258 24.13 -13.24 -3.66
N GLN A 259 23.86 -14.39 -4.28
CA GLN A 259 24.27 -15.67 -3.73
C GLN A 259 25.80 -15.75 -3.62
N PHE A 260 26.26 -16.33 -2.51
CA PHE A 260 27.67 -16.61 -2.32
C PHE A 260 28.09 -17.71 -3.27
N GLU A 261 29.05 -17.39 -4.13
CA GLU A 261 29.67 -18.33 -5.06
C GLU A 261 31.19 -18.15 -4.97
N LYS A 262 31.93 -19.25 -5.09
CA LYS A 262 33.41 -19.22 -5.08
C LYS A 262 33.94 -18.46 -6.29
N ASP A 263 33.27 -18.62 -7.44
CA ASP A 263 33.63 -17.93 -8.67
C ASP A 263 32.96 -16.55 -8.74
N LEU A 264 33.77 -15.51 -8.52
CA LEU A 264 33.32 -14.11 -8.63
C LEU A 264 32.90 -13.72 -10.05
N SER A 265 33.36 -14.41 -11.09
CA SER A 265 32.91 -14.19 -12.47
C SER A 265 31.46 -14.64 -12.62
N LYS A 266 31.11 -15.83 -12.12
CA LYS A 266 29.72 -16.32 -12.06
C LYS A 266 28.81 -15.38 -11.25
N VAL A 267 29.28 -14.86 -10.10
CA VAL A 267 28.52 -13.86 -9.32
C VAL A 267 28.21 -12.64 -10.17
N ARG A 268 29.20 -12.09 -10.87
CA ARG A 268 29.03 -10.90 -11.71
C ARG A 268 28.06 -11.13 -12.86
N THR A 269 28.18 -12.26 -13.56
CA THR A 269 27.24 -12.64 -14.63
C THR A 269 25.82 -12.72 -14.09
N ASN A 270 25.61 -13.41 -12.97
CA ASN A 270 24.31 -13.48 -12.32
C ASN A 270 23.77 -12.10 -11.93
N VAL A 271 24.59 -11.25 -11.29
CA VAL A 271 24.19 -9.89 -10.88
C VAL A 271 23.78 -9.06 -12.09
N LYS A 272 24.52 -9.14 -13.21
CA LYS A 272 24.21 -8.42 -14.45
C LYS A 272 22.84 -8.84 -14.99
N GLU A 273 22.62 -10.14 -15.16
CA GLU A 273 21.36 -10.68 -15.67
C GLU A 273 20.19 -10.37 -14.74
N ASP A 274 20.41 -10.49 -13.43
CA ASP A 274 19.42 -10.22 -12.39
C ASP A 274 19.04 -8.75 -12.37
N LEU A 275 20.04 -7.85 -12.41
CA LEU A 275 19.80 -6.42 -12.41
C LEU A 275 18.96 -5.99 -13.62
N ASP A 276 19.29 -6.49 -14.82
CA ASP A 276 18.54 -6.16 -16.03
C ASP A 276 17.07 -6.57 -15.91
N ILE A 277 16.78 -7.81 -15.51
CA ILE A 277 15.40 -8.29 -15.40
C ILE A 277 14.64 -7.62 -14.25
N ILE A 278 15.31 -7.34 -13.13
CA ILE A 278 14.70 -6.65 -11.98
C ILE A 278 14.24 -5.25 -12.38
N ILE A 279 15.09 -4.47 -13.07
CA ILE A 279 14.75 -3.09 -13.45
C ILE A 279 13.59 -3.07 -14.45
N LYS A 280 13.61 -3.96 -15.46
CA LYS A 280 12.50 -4.13 -16.40
C LYS A 280 11.20 -4.52 -15.69
N ALA A 281 11.26 -5.48 -14.78
CA ALA A 281 10.09 -5.97 -14.05
C ALA A 281 9.54 -4.97 -13.04
N VAL A 282 10.39 -4.21 -12.35
CA VAL A 282 9.94 -3.13 -11.46
C VAL A 282 9.22 -2.05 -12.26
N LYS A 283 9.75 -1.67 -13.44
CA LYS A 283 9.08 -0.72 -14.35
C LYS A 283 7.70 -1.23 -14.76
N ALA A 284 7.63 -2.42 -15.35
CA ALA A 284 6.36 -3.00 -15.81
C ALA A 284 5.35 -3.18 -14.66
N MET A 285 5.81 -3.66 -13.50
CA MET A 285 4.99 -3.81 -12.30
C MET A 285 4.39 -2.48 -11.83
N MET A 286 5.16 -1.40 -11.84
CA MET A 286 4.72 -0.10 -11.31
C MET A 286 3.83 0.68 -12.29
N PHE A 287 4.12 0.63 -13.59
CA PHE A 287 3.49 1.51 -14.59
C PHE A 287 2.48 0.81 -15.49
N GLU A 288 2.56 -0.52 -15.69
CA GLU A 288 1.72 -1.23 -16.66
C GLU A 288 0.79 -2.22 -15.98
N TYR A 289 1.35 -3.11 -15.17
CA TYR A 289 0.60 -4.22 -14.58
C TYR A 289 -0.11 -3.86 -13.29
N GLY A 290 0.47 -2.95 -12.50
CA GLY A 290 0.04 -2.64 -11.15
C GLY A 290 0.39 -3.72 -10.13
N PHE A 291 0.34 -3.34 -8.85
CA PHE A 291 0.66 -4.22 -7.71
C PHE A 291 -0.53 -4.48 -6.77
N SER A 292 -1.74 -4.09 -7.18
CA SER A 292 -2.98 -4.23 -6.41
C SER A 292 -3.77 -5.50 -6.78
N ALA A 293 -4.80 -5.83 -6.01
CA ALA A 293 -5.84 -6.74 -6.49
C ALA A 293 -6.59 -6.12 -7.70
N LYS A 294 -7.22 -6.95 -8.54
CA LYS A 294 -7.92 -6.53 -9.77
C LYS A 294 -7.05 -5.72 -10.75
N LYS A 295 -5.83 -6.18 -10.98
CA LYS A 295 -4.87 -5.62 -11.96
C LYS A 295 -5.47 -5.41 -13.36
N SER A 296 -6.36 -6.31 -13.81
CA SER A 296 -7.06 -6.20 -15.09
C SER A 296 -7.95 -4.95 -15.23
N SER A 297 -8.32 -4.29 -14.11
CA SER A 297 -9.03 -3.01 -14.12
C SER A 297 -8.09 -1.81 -13.87
N GLY A 298 -6.78 -2.04 -13.82
CA GLY A 298 -5.73 -1.02 -13.69
C GLY A 298 -5.48 -0.53 -12.26
N TYR A 299 -5.97 -1.24 -11.23
CA TYR A 299 -5.72 -0.86 -9.84
C TYR A 299 -4.23 -0.99 -9.47
N GLY A 300 -3.74 -0.09 -8.61
CA GLY A 300 -2.36 -0.11 -8.12
C GLY A 300 -1.27 0.24 -9.13
N ILE A 301 -1.60 1.03 -10.15
CA ILE A 301 -0.61 1.67 -11.03
C ILE A 301 -0.18 3.01 -10.42
N ILE A 302 1.08 3.40 -10.62
CA ILE A 302 1.64 4.66 -10.14
C ILE A 302 1.67 5.73 -11.24
N LYS A 303 1.77 7.00 -10.86
CA LYS A 303 2.02 8.11 -11.78
C LYS A 303 3.44 8.03 -12.32
N ASP A 304 3.65 8.51 -13.55
CA ASP A 304 4.95 8.62 -14.21
C ASP A 304 5.82 9.76 -13.65
N GLU A 305 5.87 9.88 -12.33
CA GLU A 305 6.58 10.91 -11.59
C GLU A 305 7.05 10.32 -10.24
N LEU A 306 8.36 10.35 -10.00
CA LEU A 306 8.99 9.89 -8.76
C LEU A 306 9.64 11.08 -8.04
N SER A 307 9.19 11.41 -6.84
CA SER A 307 9.70 12.59 -6.10
C SER A 307 11.01 12.32 -5.34
N PHE A 308 11.51 11.09 -5.37
CA PHE A 308 12.76 10.65 -4.76
C PHE A 308 13.20 9.34 -5.41
N CYS A 309 14.46 9.23 -5.81
CA CYS A 309 15.04 8.01 -6.35
C CYS A 309 16.44 7.78 -5.78
N GLN A 310 16.69 6.56 -5.28
CA GLN A 310 17.97 6.13 -4.77
C GLN A 310 18.29 4.74 -5.31
N PHE A 311 19.50 4.61 -5.84
CA PHE A 311 20.07 3.35 -6.30
C PHE A 311 21.54 3.34 -5.90
N VAL A 312 21.88 2.44 -4.98
CA VAL A 312 23.24 2.22 -4.48
C VAL A 312 23.64 0.76 -4.69
N ILE A 313 24.93 0.54 -4.92
CA ILE A 313 25.52 -0.79 -5.15
C ILE A 313 26.87 -0.86 -4.42
N ASN A 314 27.17 -2.01 -3.82
CA ASN A 314 28.45 -2.25 -3.16
C ASN A 314 29.51 -2.73 -4.17
N GLY A 315 30.73 -2.22 -4.04
CA GLY A 315 31.89 -2.66 -4.84
C GLY A 315 31.96 -2.10 -6.25
N ILE A 316 31.09 -1.14 -6.62
CA ILE A 316 31.15 -0.42 -7.89
C ILE A 316 31.06 1.08 -7.63
N SER A 317 32.10 1.81 -8.06
CA SER A 317 32.11 3.27 -8.04
C SER A 317 31.53 3.78 -9.34
N LEU A 318 30.30 4.30 -9.28
CA LEU A 318 29.70 4.97 -10.43
C LEU A 318 30.31 6.37 -10.58
N PRO A 319 30.61 6.81 -11.82
CA PRO A 319 31.03 8.18 -12.06
C PRO A 319 29.92 9.12 -11.58
N GLU A 320 30.24 10.03 -10.66
CA GLU A 320 29.31 11.10 -10.31
C GLU A 320 29.09 11.93 -11.58
N LYS A 321 27.82 12.11 -12.02
CA LYS A 321 27.52 13.16 -13.01
C LYS A 321 28.13 14.46 -12.44
N PRO A 322 28.94 15.22 -13.20
CA PRO A 322 29.47 16.47 -12.68
C PRO A 322 28.29 17.30 -12.21
N LYS A 323 28.31 17.71 -10.94
CA LYS A 323 27.35 18.69 -10.43
C LYS A 323 27.53 19.91 -11.33
N LYS A 324 26.57 20.17 -12.24
CA LYS A 324 26.50 21.48 -12.87
C LYS A 324 26.53 22.49 -11.71
N PRO A 325 27.49 23.43 -11.67
CA PRO A 325 27.46 24.47 -10.67
C PRO A 325 26.08 25.12 -10.80
N ARG A 326 25.26 25.04 -9.75
CA ARG A 326 24.07 25.87 -9.69
C ARG A 326 24.62 27.29 -9.66
N GLU A 327 24.64 27.97 -10.81
CA GLU A 327 24.88 29.40 -10.85
C GLU A 327 23.82 30.03 -9.96
N LEU A 328 24.20 30.35 -8.72
CA LEU A 328 23.47 31.26 -7.86
C LEU A 328 23.52 32.62 -8.53
N LYS A 329 22.71 32.83 -9.57
CA LYS A 329 22.37 34.17 -10.04
C LYS A 329 21.88 34.92 -8.80
N ARG A 330 22.57 36.00 -8.44
CA ARG A 330 22.24 36.87 -7.29
C ARG A 330 20.73 37.15 -7.27
N LEU A 331 19.98 36.43 -6.46
CA LEU A 331 18.55 36.64 -6.24
C LEU A 331 18.40 37.94 -5.43
N LYS A 332 17.58 38.87 -5.93
CA LYS A 332 17.54 40.25 -5.42
C LYS A 332 16.43 40.47 -4.38
N SER A 333 15.60 39.47 -4.07
CA SER A 333 14.56 39.62 -3.05
C SER A 333 14.19 38.33 -2.28
N PHE A 334 13.72 38.52 -1.04
CA PHE A 334 13.17 37.46 -0.18
C PHE A 334 11.92 36.77 -0.80
N LYS A 335 11.21 37.47 -1.71
CA LYS A 335 10.02 36.95 -2.41
C LYS A 335 10.42 36.00 -3.55
N GLU A 336 11.53 36.26 -4.25
CA GLU A 336 12.15 35.34 -5.20
C GLU A 336 12.75 34.12 -4.51
N LEU A 337 13.39 34.33 -3.35
CA LEU A 337 13.86 33.26 -2.47
C LEU A 337 12.72 32.33 -2.06
N LYS A 338 11.54 32.84 -1.67
CA LYS A 338 10.36 32.01 -1.38
C LYS A 338 9.84 31.24 -2.60
N LYS A 339 9.97 31.80 -3.81
CA LYS A 339 9.61 31.12 -5.06
C LYS A 339 10.59 29.99 -5.42
N PHE A 340 11.88 30.15 -5.10
CA PHE A 340 12.93 29.12 -5.20
C PHE A 340 12.94 28.12 -4.04
N LEU A 341 12.43 28.51 -2.85
CA LEU A 341 12.33 27.71 -1.63
C LEU A 341 11.03 26.91 -1.54
N VAL A 342 10.06 27.14 -2.43
CA VAL A 342 9.18 26.06 -2.83
C VAL A 342 10.13 25.02 -3.38
N ARG A 343 10.41 23.97 -2.60
CA ARG A 343 11.20 22.83 -3.06
C ARG A 343 10.58 22.44 -4.40
N GLU A 344 11.23 22.76 -5.51
CA GLU A 344 11.07 21.95 -6.71
C GLU A 344 11.52 20.58 -6.24
N GLU A 345 10.57 19.75 -5.79
CA GLU A 345 10.83 18.33 -5.68
C GLU A 345 11.34 17.95 -7.07
N GLU A 346 12.63 17.60 -7.18
CA GLU A 346 13.16 17.08 -8.43
C GLU A 346 12.35 15.82 -8.72
N PHE A 347 11.39 15.93 -9.63
CA PHE A 347 10.61 14.80 -10.11
C PHE A 347 11.48 14.04 -11.11
N PHE A 348 11.81 12.81 -10.77
CA PHE A 348 12.54 11.88 -11.61
C PHE A 348 11.54 10.99 -12.37
N GLY A 349 11.87 10.67 -13.62
CA GLY A 349 11.27 9.51 -14.29
C GLY A 349 11.96 8.21 -13.88
N PHE A 350 11.33 7.07 -14.17
CA PHE A 350 11.97 5.76 -13.93
C PHE A 350 13.26 5.56 -14.76
N GLN A 351 13.48 6.38 -15.80
CA GLN A 351 14.71 6.46 -16.58
C GLN A 351 15.97 6.62 -15.71
N PHE A 352 15.87 7.25 -14.53
CA PHE A 352 16.98 7.30 -13.57
C PHE A 352 17.55 5.91 -13.25
N PHE A 353 16.68 4.93 -13.01
CA PHE A 353 17.07 3.57 -12.67
C PHE A 353 17.61 2.83 -13.90
N GLU A 354 17.01 3.05 -15.07
CA GLU A 354 17.46 2.45 -16.34
C GLU A 354 18.86 2.92 -16.73
N GLU A 355 19.14 4.23 -16.63
CA GLU A 355 20.47 4.80 -16.89
C GLU A 355 21.51 4.26 -15.91
N LYS A 356 21.20 4.24 -14.61
CA LYS A 356 22.11 3.70 -13.60
C LYS A 356 22.38 2.21 -13.79
N ALA A 357 21.35 1.43 -14.10
CA ALA A 357 21.50 0.00 -14.35
C ALA A 357 22.42 -0.27 -15.54
N LYS A 358 22.26 0.48 -16.64
CA LYS A 358 23.14 0.39 -17.81
C LYS A 358 24.60 0.70 -17.46
N LEU A 359 24.85 1.73 -16.65
CA LEU A 359 26.21 2.05 -16.20
C LEU A 359 26.79 0.93 -15.32
N ILE A 360 26.02 0.41 -14.38
CA ILE A 360 26.44 -0.69 -13.50
C ILE A 360 26.78 -1.94 -14.33
N ILE A 361 25.91 -2.31 -15.27
CA ILE A 361 26.12 -3.46 -16.16
C ILE A 361 27.42 -3.29 -16.95
N LYS A 362 27.66 -2.09 -17.50
CA LYS A 362 28.91 -1.79 -18.22
C LYS A 362 30.15 -1.90 -17.32
N GLU A 363 30.08 -1.42 -16.08
CA GLU A 363 31.19 -1.59 -15.14
C GLU A 363 31.42 -3.06 -14.76
N LEU A 364 30.36 -3.85 -14.59
CA LEU A 364 30.48 -5.29 -14.32
C LEU A 364 31.17 -6.05 -15.46
N GLU A 365 30.96 -5.63 -16.71
CA GLU A 365 31.56 -6.21 -17.91
C GLU A 365 33.05 -5.91 -18.06
N LYS A 366 33.54 -4.77 -17.56
CA LYS A 366 34.97 -4.39 -17.68
C LYS A 366 35.94 -5.30 -16.93
N PHE A 367 35.47 -6.01 -15.92
CA PHE A 367 36.32 -6.87 -15.10
C PHE A 367 36.46 -8.29 -15.70
N ASN A 368 35.95 -8.54 -16.92
CA ASN A 368 36.00 -9.86 -17.57
C ASN A 368 37.37 -10.23 -18.19
N ASP A 369 38.39 -9.40 -17.97
CA ASP A 369 39.78 -9.66 -18.35
C ASP A 369 40.64 -10.10 -17.16
#